data_AF-A0AAE4BRR5-F1
#
_entry.id   AF-A0AAE4BRR5-F1
#
_cell.length_a   1.000
_cell.length_b   1.000
_cell.length_c   1.000
_cell.angle_alpha   90.00
_cell.angle_beta   90.00
_cell.angle_gamma   90.00
#
_symmetry.space_group_name_H-M   'P 1'
#
loop_
_entity.id
_entity.type
_entity.pdbx_description
1 polymer ?
#
loop_
_entity_poly.entity_id
_entity_poly.type
_entity_poly.pdbx_seq_one_letter_code
_entity_poly.pdbx_strand_id
1 'polypeptide(L)'
;METEEIVFDDRIRLPFTFDYRRMMEEVDSLATKDFTYYNVLPLRAPAHVVDNSLPFPPPSDNYADGSWTDWMNTEDLETSPYLKEVVDFFAEHTKVTLVRLLRLAPNCTVEEHVDPTLGLEVKESVIRLTVPITVQSDVKFYLNSQEVLMEAGECWYLRLTDPHKVVNSGSKERINLTIDMQPNDWIRAAIEQSMVKQEIR
;
A
#
# COMPACT_ATOMS: atom_id res chain seq x y z
N MET A 1 30.41 0.46 18.63
CA MET A 1 29.88 0.89 17.32
C MET A 1 28.48 1.37 17.60
N GLU A 2 28.33 2.67 17.74
CA GLU A 2 27.01 3.29 17.76
C GLU A 2 26.40 3.03 16.38
N THR A 3 25.36 2.21 16.32
CA THR A 3 24.50 2.16 15.15
C THR A 3 23.83 3.53 15.11
N GLU A 4 24.28 4.41 14.21
CA GLU A 4 23.53 5.62 13.87
C GLU A 4 22.13 5.14 13.48
N GLU A 5 21.14 5.38 14.35
CA GLU A 5 19.74 5.18 14.00
C GLU A 5 19.47 6.13 12.84
N ILE A 6 19.33 5.57 11.64
CA ILE A 6 18.91 6.35 10.48
C ILE A 6 17.50 6.85 10.80
N VAL A 7 17.39 8.16 11.08
CA VAL A 7 16.09 8.82 11.27
C VAL A 7 15.46 8.98 9.91
N PHE A 8 14.55 8.07 9.55
CA PHE A 8 13.78 8.15 8.31
C PHE A 8 12.70 9.24 8.43
N ASP A 9 12.46 9.98 7.34
CA ASP A 9 11.29 10.85 7.25
C ASP A 9 10.02 10.00 7.34
N ASP A 10 8.94 10.55 7.89
CA ASP A 10 7.68 9.82 8.10
C ASP A 10 6.93 9.60 6.78
N ARG A 11 7.20 10.42 5.75
CA ARG A 11 6.59 10.35 4.42
C ARG A 11 7.65 10.50 3.35
N ILE A 12 7.76 9.52 2.47
CA ILE A 12 8.80 9.50 1.44
C ILE A 12 8.16 9.14 0.11
N ARG A 13 8.12 10.10 -0.81
CA ARG A 13 7.82 9.85 -2.22
C ARG A 13 8.99 9.11 -2.87
N LEU A 14 8.71 7.93 -3.39
CA LEU A 14 9.66 7.07 -4.09
C LEU A 14 9.82 7.47 -5.56
N PRO A 15 10.90 7.04 -6.24
CA PRO A 15 11.19 7.44 -7.62
C PRO A 15 10.40 6.58 -8.63
N PHE A 16 9.25 6.04 -8.22
CA PHE A 16 8.37 5.21 -9.03
C PHE A 16 7.11 6.00 -9.34
N THR A 17 6.62 5.89 -10.57
CA THR A 17 5.37 6.52 -10.98
C THR A 17 4.66 5.58 -11.95
N PHE A 18 3.37 5.42 -11.74
CA PHE A 18 2.51 4.53 -12.52
C PHE A 18 1.40 5.34 -13.19
N ASP A 19 0.91 4.88 -14.33
CA ASP A 19 -0.16 5.51 -15.09
C ASP A 19 -1.50 5.31 -14.38
N TYR A 20 -1.89 6.31 -13.58
CA TYR A 20 -3.13 6.26 -12.82
C TYR A 20 -4.38 6.13 -13.69
N ARG A 21 -4.33 6.53 -14.97
CA ARG A 21 -5.50 6.43 -15.87
C ARG A 21 -5.72 4.99 -16.29
N ARG A 22 -4.65 4.27 -16.66
CA ARG A 22 -4.71 2.83 -16.96
C ARG A 22 -5.16 2.03 -15.73
N MET A 23 -4.67 2.38 -14.52
CA MET A 23 -5.16 1.75 -13.29
C MET A 23 -6.65 2.04 -13.07
N MET A 24 -7.10 3.28 -13.29
CA MET A 24 -8.50 3.65 -13.10
C MET A 24 -9.44 2.92 -14.07
N GLU A 25 -9.06 2.76 -15.34
CA GLU A 25 -9.83 2.01 -16.35
C GLU A 25 -10.09 0.56 -15.92
N GLU A 26 -9.08 -0.09 -15.34
CA GLU A 26 -9.21 -1.46 -14.81
C GLU A 26 -10.03 -1.49 -13.52
N VAL A 27 -9.81 -0.54 -12.60
CA VAL A 27 -10.61 -0.40 -11.38
C VAL A 27 -12.10 -0.23 -11.68
N ASP A 28 -12.45 0.59 -12.69
CA ASP A 28 -13.85 0.79 -13.10
C ASP A 28 -14.48 -0.51 -13.62
N SER A 29 -13.69 -1.36 -14.28
CA SER A 29 -14.13 -2.68 -14.75
C SER A 29 -14.36 -3.67 -13.60
N LEU A 30 -13.59 -3.55 -12.51
CA LEU A 30 -13.74 -4.33 -11.27
C LEU A 30 -14.90 -3.85 -10.38
N ALA A 31 -15.37 -2.62 -10.56
CA ALA A 31 -16.32 -1.94 -9.68
C ALA A 31 -17.77 -2.48 -9.70
N THR A 32 -18.03 -3.60 -10.37
CA THR A 32 -19.36 -4.25 -10.44
C THR A 32 -19.82 -4.92 -9.13
N LYS A 33 -19.00 -4.93 -8.08
CA LYS A 33 -19.32 -5.50 -6.76
C LYS A 33 -19.83 -4.39 -5.82
N ASP A 34 -21.06 -4.52 -5.32
CA ASP A 34 -21.77 -3.54 -4.47
C ASP A 34 -20.94 -3.06 -3.26
N PHE A 35 -21.09 -1.78 -2.90
CA PHE A 35 -20.27 -1.08 -1.91
C PHE A 35 -21.09 -0.57 -0.70
N THR A 36 -20.53 -0.71 0.51
CA THR A 36 -20.97 -0.01 1.72
C THR A 36 -19.77 0.50 2.51
N TYR A 37 -19.66 1.84 2.66
CA TYR A 37 -18.74 2.58 3.54
C TYR A 37 -17.23 2.55 3.21
N TYR A 38 -16.59 1.39 3.30
CA TYR A 38 -15.15 1.20 3.05
C TYR A 38 -14.94 -0.20 2.48
N ASN A 39 -14.44 -0.29 1.26
CA ASN A 39 -14.23 -1.57 0.59
C ASN A 39 -12.75 -1.79 0.34
N VAL A 40 -12.34 -3.02 0.60
CA VAL A 40 -11.01 -3.54 0.43
C VAL A 40 -11.12 -4.63 -0.63
N LEU A 41 -10.68 -4.35 -1.86
CA LEU A 41 -10.63 -5.37 -2.89
C LEU A 41 -9.23 -5.99 -2.90
N PRO A 42 -9.07 -7.25 -2.45
CA PRO A 42 -7.78 -7.92 -2.52
C PRO A 42 -7.44 -8.27 -3.98
N LEU A 43 -6.27 -7.82 -4.42
CA LEU A 43 -5.64 -8.19 -5.68
C LEU A 43 -4.62 -9.32 -5.47
N ARG A 44 -4.05 -9.42 -4.27
CA ARG A 44 -3.19 -10.52 -3.84
C ARG A 44 -3.44 -10.81 -2.37
N ALA A 45 -3.63 -12.06 -2.00
CA ALA A 45 -4.07 -12.48 -0.66
C ALA A 45 -3.42 -13.83 -0.26
N PRO A 46 -3.58 -14.31 0.99
CA PRO A 46 -3.12 -15.64 1.37
C PRO A 46 -3.68 -16.71 0.43
N ALA A 47 -2.82 -17.61 -0.05
CA ALA A 47 -3.16 -18.55 -1.10
C ALA A 47 -4.39 -19.41 -0.74
N HIS A 48 -4.51 -19.86 0.50
CA HIS A 48 -5.65 -20.63 1.01
C HIS A 48 -6.98 -19.85 1.07
N VAL A 49 -6.94 -18.52 1.00
CA VAL A 49 -8.14 -17.65 0.89
C VAL A 49 -8.53 -17.46 -0.57
N VAL A 50 -7.56 -17.47 -1.49
CA VAL A 50 -7.80 -17.33 -2.94
C VAL A 50 -8.26 -18.67 -3.54
N ASP A 51 -7.57 -19.75 -3.19
CA ASP A 51 -7.88 -21.12 -3.58
C ASP A 51 -8.22 -21.95 -2.33
N ASN A 52 -9.52 -22.14 -2.11
CA ASN A 52 -10.06 -22.90 -0.98
C ASN A 52 -9.73 -24.40 -1.03
N SER A 53 -9.10 -24.90 -2.11
CA SER A 53 -8.60 -26.28 -2.16
C SER A 53 -7.26 -26.46 -1.44
N LEU A 54 -6.53 -25.36 -1.19
CA LEU A 54 -5.27 -25.38 -0.46
C LEU A 54 -5.50 -25.54 1.04
N PRO A 55 -4.61 -26.25 1.76
CA PRO A 55 -4.72 -26.39 3.20
C PRO A 55 -4.49 -25.06 3.91
N PHE A 56 -5.10 -24.91 5.09
CA PHE A 56 -4.79 -23.78 5.98
C PHE A 56 -3.31 -23.86 6.42
N PRO A 57 -2.55 -22.74 6.40
CA PRO A 57 -1.16 -22.74 6.81
C PRO A 57 -1.01 -23.09 8.30
N PRO A 58 0.12 -23.68 8.73
CA PRO A 58 0.38 -23.86 10.15
C PRO A 58 0.40 -22.50 10.87
N PRO A 59 0.05 -22.46 12.17
CA PRO A 59 0.14 -21.22 12.93
C PRO A 59 1.58 -20.69 12.93
N SER A 60 1.73 -19.37 12.83
CA SER A 60 3.01 -18.68 12.93
C SER A 60 3.15 -17.97 14.27
N ASP A 61 4.38 -17.92 14.79
CA ASP A 61 4.73 -17.09 15.95
C ASP A 61 4.81 -15.60 15.59
N ASN A 62 4.97 -15.28 14.30
CA ASN A 62 4.99 -13.92 13.77
C ASN A 62 4.20 -13.83 12.45
N TYR A 63 3.04 -13.19 12.48
CA TYR A 63 2.24 -12.94 11.28
C TYR A 63 2.65 -11.65 10.53
N ALA A 64 3.42 -10.78 11.18
CA ALA A 64 3.81 -9.48 10.65
C ALA A 64 4.89 -9.59 9.56
N ASP A 65 5.73 -10.62 9.60
CA ASP A 65 6.82 -10.85 8.64
C ASP A 65 6.36 -11.23 7.22
N GLY A 66 5.07 -11.57 7.06
CA GLY A 66 4.48 -12.01 5.80
C GLY A 66 5.01 -13.35 5.27
N SER A 67 5.75 -14.13 6.08
CA SER A 67 6.27 -15.45 5.71
C SER A 67 5.34 -16.61 6.10
N TRP A 68 4.38 -16.35 6.99
CA TRP A 68 3.44 -17.33 7.55
C TRP A 68 2.53 -18.06 6.55
N THR A 69 2.43 -17.58 5.31
CA THR A 69 1.62 -18.19 4.24
C THR A 69 2.26 -17.98 2.88
N ASP A 70 1.87 -18.83 1.93
CA ASP A 70 1.99 -18.51 0.51
C ASP A 70 0.98 -17.43 0.13
N TRP A 71 1.36 -16.59 -0.84
CA TRP A 71 0.56 -15.47 -1.32
C TRP A 71 0.24 -15.70 -2.80
N MET A 72 -1.01 -15.44 -3.18
CA MET A 72 -1.53 -15.72 -4.51
C MET A 72 -2.28 -14.50 -5.06
N ASN A 73 -2.14 -14.26 -6.36
CA ASN A 73 -2.92 -13.25 -7.08
C ASN A 73 -4.37 -13.71 -7.15
N THR A 74 -5.31 -12.78 -6.98
CA THR A 74 -6.73 -13.05 -7.19
C THR A 74 -7.06 -13.04 -8.69
N GLU A 75 -8.21 -13.61 -9.06
CA GLU A 75 -8.72 -13.52 -10.44
C GLU A 75 -8.88 -12.06 -10.89
N ASP A 76 -9.29 -11.17 -9.97
CA ASP A 76 -9.41 -9.73 -10.24
C ASP A 76 -8.04 -9.12 -10.65
N LEU A 77 -6.92 -9.58 -10.09
CA LEU A 77 -5.57 -9.14 -10.51
C LEU A 77 -5.12 -9.81 -11.82
N GLU A 78 -5.35 -11.11 -11.98
CA GLU A 78 -4.97 -11.84 -13.20
C GLU A 78 -5.71 -11.33 -14.45
N THR A 79 -6.91 -10.77 -14.26
CA THR A 79 -7.73 -10.17 -15.32
C THR A 79 -7.51 -8.67 -15.52
N SER A 80 -6.61 -8.06 -14.74
CA SER A 80 -6.27 -6.62 -14.81
C SER A 80 -4.81 -6.42 -15.22
N PRO A 81 -4.51 -6.38 -16.53
CA PRO A 81 -3.13 -6.42 -17.04
C PRO A 81 -2.21 -5.33 -16.48
N TYR A 82 -2.68 -4.10 -16.34
CA TYR A 82 -1.86 -2.99 -15.87
C TYR A 82 -1.68 -2.98 -14.35
N LEU A 83 -2.73 -3.26 -13.58
CA LEU A 83 -2.59 -3.47 -12.13
C LEU A 83 -1.61 -4.62 -11.86
N LYS A 84 -1.65 -5.68 -12.66
CA LYS A 84 -0.68 -6.78 -12.59
C LYS A 84 0.73 -6.32 -12.95
N GLU A 85 0.90 -5.53 -14.00
CA GLU A 85 2.20 -4.92 -14.39
C GLU A 85 2.81 -4.12 -13.22
N VAL A 86 2.00 -3.32 -12.50
CA VAL A 86 2.45 -2.57 -11.31
C VAL A 86 2.88 -3.49 -10.17
N VAL A 87 2.13 -4.58 -9.91
CA VAL A 87 2.49 -5.56 -8.87
C VAL A 87 3.75 -6.32 -9.25
N ASP A 88 3.85 -6.77 -10.49
CA ASP A 88 4.98 -7.53 -11.03
C ASP A 88 6.28 -6.69 -10.95
N PHE A 89 6.22 -5.37 -11.19
CA PHE A 89 7.35 -4.46 -11.02
C PHE A 89 8.02 -4.57 -9.63
N PHE A 90 7.22 -4.68 -8.55
CA PHE A 90 7.77 -4.89 -7.21
C PHE A 90 8.15 -6.35 -6.97
N ALA A 91 7.37 -7.30 -7.50
CA ALA A 91 7.60 -8.73 -7.33
C ALA A 91 8.91 -9.22 -7.99
N GLU A 92 9.40 -8.53 -9.02
CA GLU A 92 10.71 -8.77 -9.62
C GLU A 92 11.87 -8.49 -8.65
N HIS A 93 11.65 -7.66 -7.63
CA HIS A 93 12.69 -7.20 -6.72
C HIS A 93 12.52 -7.71 -5.28
N THR A 94 11.30 -8.02 -4.85
CA THR A 94 11.02 -8.48 -3.48
C THR A 94 9.78 -9.36 -3.38
N LYS A 95 9.60 -10.04 -2.24
CA LYS A 95 8.38 -10.79 -1.94
C LYS A 95 7.23 -9.83 -1.64
N VAL A 96 6.33 -9.68 -2.62
CA VAL A 96 5.04 -9.00 -2.45
C VAL A 96 4.05 -9.94 -1.77
N THR A 97 3.44 -9.46 -0.69
CA THR A 97 2.51 -10.23 0.14
C THR A 97 1.07 -9.86 -0.20
N LEU A 98 0.53 -8.82 0.43
CA LEU A 98 -0.87 -8.39 0.33
C LEU A 98 -0.96 -7.19 -0.61
N VAL A 99 -1.82 -7.26 -1.62
CA VAL A 99 -2.11 -6.13 -2.53
C VAL A 99 -3.60 -5.84 -2.50
N ARG A 100 -3.97 -4.58 -2.29
CA ARG A 100 -5.38 -4.19 -2.12
C ARG A 100 -5.68 -2.85 -2.77
N LEU A 101 -6.84 -2.76 -3.41
CA LEU A 101 -7.47 -1.48 -3.70
C LEU A 101 -8.29 -1.06 -2.49
N LEU A 102 -7.94 0.07 -1.91
CA LEU A 102 -8.65 0.67 -0.77
C LEU A 102 -9.55 1.78 -1.29
N ARG A 103 -10.86 1.61 -1.13
CA ARG A 103 -11.90 2.55 -1.57
C ARG A 103 -12.57 3.17 -0.35
N LEU A 104 -12.55 4.50 -0.27
CA LEU A 104 -13.24 5.27 0.76
C LEU A 104 -14.36 6.09 0.11
N ALA A 105 -15.60 5.86 0.55
CA ALA A 105 -16.77 6.53 0.01
C ALA A 105 -16.74 8.06 0.17
N PRO A 106 -17.54 8.79 -0.63
CA PRO A 106 -17.85 10.20 -0.40
C PRO A 106 -18.28 10.45 1.05
N ASN A 107 -17.88 11.60 1.61
CA ASN A 107 -18.24 12.04 2.96
C ASN A 107 -17.92 11.04 4.10
N CYS A 108 -16.90 10.21 3.92
CA CYS A 108 -16.47 9.22 4.92
C CYS A 108 -15.07 9.52 5.47
N THR A 109 -14.84 9.06 6.70
CA THR A 109 -13.57 9.22 7.41
C THR A 109 -13.07 7.85 7.86
N VAL A 110 -11.78 7.59 7.64
CA VAL A 110 -11.04 6.59 8.39
C VAL A 110 -10.42 7.30 9.57
N GLU A 111 -10.92 6.99 10.77
CA GLU A 111 -10.48 7.61 12.01
C GLU A 111 -8.98 7.37 12.27
N GLU A 112 -8.41 8.19 13.14
CA GLU A 112 -7.00 8.12 13.47
C GLU A 112 -6.63 6.76 14.10
N HIS A 113 -5.60 6.13 13.55
CA HIS A 113 -5.08 4.85 14.00
C HIS A 113 -3.58 4.73 13.72
N VAL A 114 -3.01 3.63 14.20
CA VAL A 114 -1.63 3.21 13.94
C VAL A 114 -1.66 1.78 13.41
N ASP A 115 -0.76 1.47 12.48
CA ASP A 115 -0.51 0.12 11.99
C ASP A 115 0.85 -0.34 12.55
N PRO A 116 0.90 -0.94 13.76
CA PRO A 116 2.14 -1.13 14.52
C PRO A 116 3.12 -2.11 13.87
N THR A 117 2.68 -2.84 12.86
CA THR A 117 3.50 -3.81 12.11
C THR A 117 3.95 -3.27 10.76
N LEU A 118 3.55 -2.08 10.30
CA LEU A 118 3.82 -1.61 8.94
C LEU A 118 4.87 -0.50 8.91
N GLY A 119 6.12 -0.84 9.23
CA GLY A 119 7.24 0.12 9.25
C GLY A 119 8.59 -0.54 9.01
N LEU A 120 9.53 0.21 8.41
CA LEU A 120 10.90 -0.23 8.16
C LEU A 120 11.70 -0.53 9.43
N GLU A 121 11.36 0.17 10.51
CA GLU A 121 11.93 0.06 11.85
C GLU A 121 11.43 -1.18 12.61
N VAL A 122 10.32 -1.77 12.15
CA VAL A 122 9.77 -2.98 12.76
C VAL A 122 10.57 -4.18 12.26
N LYS A 123 11.28 -4.82 13.19
CA LYS A 123 12.06 -6.02 12.89
C LYS A 123 11.14 -7.15 12.41
N GLU A 124 11.57 -7.87 11.37
CA GLU A 124 10.86 -9.03 10.82
C GLU A 124 9.39 -8.71 10.53
N SER A 125 9.18 -7.64 9.75
CA SER A 125 7.86 -7.20 9.32
C SER A 125 7.84 -6.77 7.85
N VAL A 126 6.64 -6.60 7.31
CA VAL A 126 6.41 -6.02 5.98
C VAL A 126 6.31 -4.49 6.06
N ILE A 127 6.54 -3.82 4.92
CA ILE A 127 6.18 -2.42 4.71
C ILE A 127 5.00 -2.32 3.77
N ARG A 128 4.27 -1.20 3.81
CA ARG A 128 3.19 -0.88 2.87
C ARG A 128 3.57 0.31 2.01
N LEU A 129 3.59 0.12 0.70
CA LEU A 129 3.63 1.21 -0.26
C LEU A 129 2.21 1.63 -0.64
N THR A 130 2.02 2.93 -0.85
CA THR A 130 0.74 3.52 -1.26
C THR A 130 0.89 4.20 -2.62
N VAL A 131 0.00 3.88 -3.56
CA VAL A 131 -0.10 4.54 -4.86
C VAL A 131 -1.52 5.10 -5.00
N PRO A 132 -1.71 6.44 -4.93
CA PRO A 132 -3.03 7.04 -5.18
C PRO A 132 -3.44 6.83 -6.64
N ILE A 133 -4.65 6.30 -6.85
CA ILE A 133 -5.23 6.19 -8.21
C ILE A 133 -6.09 7.42 -8.49
N THR A 134 -6.87 7.85 -7.49
CA THR A 134 -7.64 9.10 -7.55
C THR A 134 -7.01 10.14 -6.63
N VAL A 135 -6.88 11.38 -7.10
CA VAL A 135 -6.55 12.53 -6.26
C VAL A 135 -7.62 13.58 -6.43
N GLN A 136 -8.13 14.08 -5.30
CA GLN A 136 -9.19 15.08 -5.22
C GLN A 136 -8.85 16.03 -4.07
N SER A 137 -9.08 17.33 -4.27
CA SER A 137 -8.73 18.36 -3.27
C SER A 137 -9.52 18.28 -1.96
N ASP A 138 -10.64 17.55 -1.99
CA ASP A 138 -11.55 17.29 -0.87
C ASP A 138 -11.22 15.98 -0.11
N VAL A 139 -10.17 15.28 -0.54
CA VAL A 139 -9.62 14.10 0.11
C VAL A 139 -8.28 14.42 0.75
N LYS A 140 -8.17 14.17 2.06
CA LYS A 140 -6.97 14.48 2.85
C LYS A 140 -6.48 13.26 3.58
N PHE A 141 -5.20 12.94 3.39
CA PHE A 141 -4.47 11.98 4.20
C PHE A 141 -3.60 12.75 5.19
N TYR A 142 -3.71 12.43 6.48
CA TYR A 142 -2.89 13.03 7.53
C TYR A 142 -1.97 11.96 8.12
N LEU A 143 -0.70 12.32 8.31
CA LEU A 143 0.30 11.55 9.04
C LEU A 143 0.95 12.48 10.06
N ASN A 144 1.05 12.07 11.32
CA ASN A 144 1.55 12.92 12.41
C ASN A 144 0.89 14.30 12.44
N SER A 145 -0.45 14.33 12.28
CA SER A 145 -1.26 15.56 12.20
C SER A 145 -0.93 16.52 11.04
N GLN A 146 -0.07 16.13 10.10
CA GLN A 146 0.28 16.92 8.91
C GLN A 146 -0.27 16.27 7.65
N GLU A 147 -0.86 17.09 6.77
CA GLU A 147 -1.38 16.64 5.48
C GLU A 147 -0.24 16.12 4.57
N VAL A 148 -0.44 14.96 3.97
CA VAL A 148 0.47 14.41 2.96
C VAL A 148 -0.11 14.72 1.57
N LEU A 149 0.59 15.55 0.81
CA LEU A 149 0.18 15.98 -0.53
C LEU A 149 0.65 14.94 -1.57
N MET A 150 -0.14 13.89 -1.75
CA MET A 150 0.14 12.86 -2.76
C MET A 150 -0.57 13.19 -4.08
N GLU A 151 0.11 12.98 -5.20
CA GLU A 151 -0.47 13.09 -6.55
C GLU A 151 -0.77 11.70 -7.15
N ALA A 152 -1.67 11.66 -8.14
CA ALA A 152 -2.11 10.41 -8.75
C ALA A 152 -0.95 9.72 -9.48
N GLY A 153 -0.80 8.42 -9.23
CA GLY A 153 0.26 7.59 -9.80
C GLY A 153 1.60 7.66 -9.06
N GLU A 154 1.77 8.57 -8.10
CA GLU A 154 2.99 8.58 -7.27
C GLU A 154 3.05 7.37 -6.34
N CYS A 155 4.26 6.89 -6.04
CA CYS A 155 4.48 5.83 -5.07
C CYS A 155 5.06 6.39 -3.78
N TRP A 156 4.45 6.06 -2.65
CA TRP A 156 4.81 6.59 -1.34
C TRP A 156 5.11 5.47 -0.35
N TYR A 157 6.23 5.60 0.36
CA TYR A 157 6.41 4.98 1.66
C TYR A 157 5.89 5.96 2.72
N LEU A 158 5.05 5.47 3.63
CA LEU A 158 4.52 6.22 4.75
C LEU A 158 4.81 5.39 6.00
N ARG A 159 5.33 6.01 7.06
CA ARG A 159 5.57 5.35 8.34
C ARG A 159 4.23 5.16 9.07
N LEU A 160 3.49 4.13 8.68
CA LEU A 160 2.12 3.87 9.17
C LEU A 160 2.07 3.37 10.62
N THR A 161 3.22 3.06 11.21
CA THR A 161 3.39 2.88 12.66
C THR A 161 3.10 4.17 13.44
N ASP A 162 3.15 5.33 12.79
CA ASP A 162 2.74 6.61 13.35
C ASP A 162 1.23 6.90 13.16
N PRO A 163 0.62 7.78 13.98
CA PRO A 163 -0.79 8.14 13.87
C PRO A 163 -1.14 8.73 12.52
N HIS A 164 -2.15 8.14 11.87
CA HIS A 164 -2.64 8.60 10.57
C HIS A 164 -4.15 8.44 10.43
N LYS A 165 -4.75 9.29 9.59
CA LYS A 165 -6.19 9.29 9.28
C LYS A 165 -6.47 9.73 7.86
N VAL A 166 -7.65 9.39 7.35
CA VAL A 166 -8.09 9.80 6.01
C VAL A 166 -9.47 10.43 6.08
N VAL A 167 -9.62 11.60 5.51
CA VAL A 167 -10.91 12.29 5.42
C VAL A 167 -11.25 12.45 3.93
N ASN A 168 -12.36 11.85 3.49
CA ASN A 168 -12.94 12.13 2.18
C ASN A 168 -14.18 13.00 2.38
N SER A 169 -14.02 14.33 2.31
CA SER A 169 -15.14 15.28 2.33
C SER A 169 -15.73 15.51 0.93
N GLY A 170 -15.32 14.69 -0.03
CA GLY A 170 -15.66 14.85 -1.43
C GLY A 170 -16.93 14.16 -1.88
N SER A 171 -17.23 14.36 -3.16
CA SER A 171 -18.41 13.79 -3.82
C SER A 171 -18.13 12.48 -4.56
N LYS A 172 -16.87 12.09 -4.69
CA LYS A 172 -16.45 10.83 -5.32
C LYS A 172 -15.61 9.99 -4.37
N GLU A 173 -15.51 8.71 -4.68
CA GLU A 173 -14.67 7.80 -3.92
C GLU A 173 -13.19 8.15 -4.05
N ARG A 174 -12.45 7.95 -2.96
CA ARG A 174 -11.00 7.89 -2.97
C ARG A 174 -10.57 6.45 -3.19
N ILE A 175 -9.69 6.22 -4.17
CA ILE A 175 -9.14 4.90 -4.48
C ILE A 175 -7.61 4.97 -4.44
N ASN A 176 -7.00 4.07 -3.65
CA ASN A 176 -5.57 3.86 -3.60
C ASN A 176 -5.24 2.39 -3.81
N LEU A 177 -4.15 2.11 -4.50
CA LEU A 177 -3.50 0.81 -4.49
C LEU A 177 -2.51 0.76 -3.31
N THR A 178 -2.59 -0.30 -2.51
CA THR A 178 -1.63 -0.59 -1.43
C THR A 178 -0.92 -1.90 -1.72
N ILE A 179 0.39 -1.91 -1.51
CA ILE A 179 1.26 -3.04 -1.82
C ILE A 179 2.12 -3.31 -0.59
N ASP A 180 1.82 -4.41 0.09
CA ASP A 180 2.62 -4.89 1.21
C ASP A 180 3.73 -5.79 0.68
N MET A 181 4.94 -5.61 1.18
CA MET A 181 6.10 -6.37 0.75
C MET A 181 7.14 -6.51 1.85
N GLN A 182 7.95 -7.56 1.76
CA GLN A 182 9.10 -7.71 2.64
C GLN A 182 10.15 -6.64 2.27
N PRO A 183 10.62 -5.82 3.23
CA PRO A 183 11.66 -4.85 2.96
C PRO A 183 13.01 -5.55 2.76
N ASN A 184 13.70 -5.22 1.67
CA ASN A 184 15.05 -5.68 1.34
C ASN A 184 15.96 -4.50 0.96
N ASP A 185 17.22 -4.78 0.63
CA ASP A 185 18.21 -3.74 0.30
C ASP A 185 17.78 -2.85 -0.88
N TRP A 186 17.06 -3.40 -1.86
CA TRP A 186 16.59 -2.64 -3.03
C TRP A 186 15.61 -1.52 -2.62
N ILE A 187 14.55 -1.86 -1.87
CA ILE A 187 13.56 -0.86 -1.47
C ILE A 187 14.12 0.09 -0.41
N ARG A 188 14.99 -0.40 0.49
CA ARG A 188 15.70 0.44 1.47
C ARG A 188 16.55 1.50 0.77
N ALA A 189 17.34 1.10 -0.23
CA ALA A 189 18.13 2.02 -1.04
C ALA A 189 17.25 3.03 -1.79
N ALA A 190 16.10 2.61 -2.33
CA ALA A 190 15.17 3.52 -3.01
C ALA A 190 14.58 4.57 -2.04
N ILE A 191 14.27 4.18 -0.81
CA ILE A 191 13.78 5.06 0.25
C ILE A 191 14.87 6.06 0.67
N GLU A 192 16.07 5.58 0.99
CA GLU A 192 17.23 6.41 1.38
C GLU A 192 17.59 7.44 0.30
N GLN A 193 17.69 7.00 -0.96
CA GLN A 193 18.00 7.90 -2.08
C GLN A 193 16.91 8.96 -2.32
N SER A 194 15.66 8.66 -1.97
CA SER A 194 14.54 9.59 -2.13
C SER A 194 14.52 10.64 -1.03
N MET A 195 14.94 10.31 0.19
CA MET A 195 15.10 11.27 1.28
C MET A 195 16.12 12.35 0.93
N VAL A 196 17.33 11.96 0.50
CA VAL A 196 18.40 12.90 0.13
C VAL A 196 17.95 13.89 -0.94
N LYS A 197 17.12 13.45 -1.89
CA LYS A 197 16.60 14.31 -2.96
C LYS A 197 15.50 15.26 -2.50
N GLN A 198 14.77 14.92 -1.44
CA GLN A 198 13.73 15.78 -0.86
C GLN A 198 14.33 16.88 0.02
N GLU A 199 15.44 16.63 0.71
CA GLU A 199 16.15 17.65 1.51
C GLU A 199 16.81 18.76 0.70
N ILE A 200 17.08 18.52 -0.59
CA ILE A 200 17.75 19.48 -1.49
C ILE A 200 16.75 20.42 -2.21
N ARG A 201 15.43 20.20 -2.06
CA ARG A 201 14.37 21.00 -2.69
C ARG A 201 13.80 22.05 -1.74
#